data_AF-A0A3R8Y8Z5-F1
#
_entry.id   AF-A0A3R8Y8Z5-F1
#
_cell.length_a   1.000
_cell.length_b   1.000
_cell.length_c   1.000
_cell.angle_alpha   90.00
_cell.angle_beta   90.00
_cell.angle_gamma   90.00
#
_symmetry.space_group_name_H-M   'P 1'
#
loop_
_entity.id
_entity.type
_entity.pdbx_description
1 polymer ?
#
loop_
_entity_poly.entity_id
_entity_poly.type
_entity_poly.pdbx_seq_one_letter_code
_entity_poly.pdbx_strand_id
1 'polypeptide(L)'
;MSTTDPIATARHRLGEPDAECRYPVLIADDKCLGHIFRWHGAWFAIAAGSRSETRIGDGRLGRAGAPQHLVDEFRTGRISPLPLAECALSATAPDGPPPLLHPRMPATDNNIKHAHEVLAKLAEYCWTPLGGYPGSDNPWLLKCQFDDWTGVKYWSHLRERRNRLPSPRRHPGCISADEVRARIPAYRK
;
A
#
# COMPACT_ATOMS: atom_id res chain seq x y z
N MET A 1 0.81 35.26 -32.65
CA MET A 1 0.66 33.82 -32.93
C MET A 1 0.49 33.13 -31.60
N SER A 2 -0.75 32.94 -31.16
CA SER A 2 -1.05 32.21 -29.93
C SER A 2 -1.03 30.72 -30.23
N THR A 3 0.00 30.03 -29.76
CA THR A 3 0.00 28.57 -29.66
C THR A 3 -0.88 28.18 -28.48
N THR A 4 -2.17 28.03 -28.75
CA THR A 4 -3.08 27.32 -27.85
C THR A 4 -2.66 25.85 -27.87
N ASP A 5 -1.89 25.43 -26.86
CA ASP A 5 -1.59 24.03 -26.64
C ASP A 5 -2.91 23.27 -26.48
N PRO A 6 -3.11 22.14 -27.19
CA PRO A 6 -4.31 21.36 -27.05
C PRO A 6 -4.20 20.54 -25.76
N ILE A 7 -4.51 21.16 -24.60
CA ILE A 7 -4.84 20.39 -23.38
C ILE A 7 -6.28 19.84 -23.54
N ALA A 8 -6.51 19.14 -24.65
CA ALA A 8 -7.70 18.35 -24.87
C ALA A 8 -7.55 17.08 -24.01
N THR A 9 -8.26 17.05 -22.88
CA THR A 9 -8.72 15.83 -22.19
C THR A 9 -7.70 14.68 -22.13
N ALA A 10 -6.48 14.92 -21.65
CA ALA A 10 -5.54 13.84 -21.37
C ALA A 10 -6.21 12.82 -20.43
N ARG A 11 -6.48 11.61 -20.95
CA ARG A 11 -7.00 10.50 -20.16
C ARG A 11 -5.88 10.04 -19.24
N HIS A 12 -6.13 10.05 -17.93
CA HIS A 12 -5.15 9.53 -16.99
C HIS A 12 -5.21 8.00 -16.93
N ARG A 13 -4.09 7.38 -16.56
CA ARG A 13 -4.01 5.97 -16.16
C ARG A 13 -3.25 5.82 -14.86
N LEU A 14 -3.50 4.71 -14.14
CA LEU A 14 -2.68 4.32 -13.00
C LEU A 14 -1.52 3.46 -13.49
N GLY A 15 -0.31 3.74 -13.00
CA GLY A 15 0.81 2.83 -13.17
C GLY A 15 0.86 1.75 -12.08
N GLU A 16 1.95 0.98 -12.10
CA GLU A 16 2.20 -0.06 -11.11
C GLU A 16 2.40 0.55 -9.71
N PRO A 17 1.77 -0.01 -8.68
CA PRO A 17 1.93 0.47 -7.32
C PRO A 17 3.30 0.10 -6.74
N ASP A 18 3.78 0.91 -5.80
CA ASP A 18 4.92 0.54 -4.97
C ASP A 18 4.54 -0.36 -3.77
N ALA A 19 5.52 -0.61 -2.90
CA ALA A 19 5.37 -1.45 -1.72
C ALA A 19 4.37 -0.91 -0.67
N GLU A 20 4.02 0.38 -0.71
CA GLU A 20 2.98 0.99 0.13
C GLU A 20 1.62 1.03 -0.57
N CYS A 21 1.50 0.41 -1.76
CA CYS A 21 0.35 0.51 -2.66
C CYS A 21 0.02 1.95 -3.07
N ARG A 22 1.05 2.77 -3.31
CA ARG A 22 0.91 4.09 -3.92
C ARG A 22 0.95 3.94 -5.44
N TYR A 23 -0.15 4.27 -6.10
CA TYR A 23 -0.29 4.16 -7.56
C TYR A 23 0.07 5.50 -8.20
N PRO A 24 1.05 5.56 -9.10
CA PRO A 24 1.34 6.78 -9.85
C PRO A 24 0.19 7.09 -10.82
N VAL A 25 -0.17 8.38 -10.93
CA VAL A 25 -1.19 8.87 -11.87
C VAL A 25 -0.49 9.47 -13.08
N LEU A 26 -0.74 8.90 -14.25
CA LEU A 26 -0.01 9.18 -15.49
C LEU A 26 -0.93 9.83 -16.52
N ILE A 27 -0.44 10.84 -17.25
CA ILE A 27 -1.18 11.53 -18.33
C ILE A 27 -0.60 11.30 -19.73
N ALA A 28 0.57 10.68 -19.80
CA ALA A 28 1.25 10.16 -20.99
C ALA A 28 2.14 9.00 -20.53
N ASP A 29 2.90 8.37 -21.43
CA ASP A 29 3.62 7.14 -21.09
C ASP A 29 4.68 7.27 -20.00
N ASP A 30 5.26 8.47 -19.85
CA ASP A 30 6.34 8.75 -18.90
C ASP A 30 6.08 9.96 -17.99
N LYS A 31 4.88 10.58 -18.04
CA LYS A 31 4.56 11.78 -17.26
C LYS A 31 3.63 11.47 -16.10
N CYS A 32 4.15 11.69 -14.88
CA CYS A 32 3.49 11.44 -13.62
C CYS A 32 3.03 12.74 -12.95
N LEU A 33 1.76 12.79 -12.55
CA LEU A 33 1.16 13.90 -11.79
C LEU A 33 1.31 13.73 -10.28
N GLY A 34 1.77 12.57 -9.83
CA GLY A 34 1.86 12.22 -8.42
C GLY A 34 1.37 10.81 -8.17
N HIS A 35 1.09 10.52 -6.90
CA HIS A 35 0.65 9.22 -6.42
C HIS A 35 -0.69 9.32 -5.72
N ILE A 36 -1.50 8.27 -5.83
CA ILE A 36 -2.69 8.09 -5.00
C ILE A 36 -2.60 6.79 -4.21
N PHE A 37 -3.19 6.77 -3.04
CA PHE A 37 -3.24 5.57 -2.21
C PHE A 37 -4.43 5.61 -1.25
N ARG A 38 -4.72 4.43 -0.67
CA ARG A 38 -5.78 4.28 0.32
C ARG A 38 -5.16 4.01 1.68
N TRP A 39 -5.63 4.72 2.70
CA TRP A 39 -5.21 4.54 4.08
C TRP A 39 -6.42 4.62 5.01
N HIS A 40 -6.65 3.59 5.82
CA HIS A 40 -7.80 3.45 6.74
C HIS A 40 -9.14 3.87 6.13
N GLY A 41 -9.41 3.39 4.92
CA GLY A 41 -10.67 3.64 4.24
C GLY A 41 -10.79 4.99 3.54
N ALA A 42 -9.82 5.89 3.66
CA ALA A 42 -9.79 7.18 2.96
C ALA A 42 -8.79 7.16 1.78
N TRP A 43 -9.03 8.03 0.81
CA TRP A 43 -8.14 8.26 -0.34
C TRP A 43 -7.26 9.47 -0.10
N PHE A 44 -5.99 9.33 -0.48
CA PHE A 44 -4.98 10.37 -0.38
C PHE A 44 -4.27 10.53 -1.72
N ALA A 45 -3.73 11.73 -1.94
CA ALA A 45 -2.86 12.04 -3.06
C ALA A 45 -1.57 12.72 -2.59
N ILE A 46 -0.48 12.49 -3.30
CA ILE A 46 0.79 13.20 -3.18
C ILE A 46 1.10 13.73 -4.57
N ALA A 47 1.11 15.06 -4.73
CA ALA A 47 1.42 15.67 -6.02
C ALA A 47 2.88 15.40 -6.44
N ALA A 48 3.14 15.38 -7.75
CA ALA A 48 4.50 15.27 -8.28
C ALA A 48 5.42 16.36 -7.71
N GLY A 49 6.62 15.98 -7.27
CA GLY A 49 7.59 16.87 -6.62
C GLY A 49 7.28 17.19 -5.15
N SER A 50 6.17 16.70 -4.59
CA SER A 50 5.81 16.87 -3.20
C SER A 50 6.06 15.61 -2.37
N ARG A 51 6.19 15.78 -1.06
CA ARG A 51 6.12 14.70 -0.06
C ARG A 51 4.88 14.81 0.84
N SER A 52 4.06 15.84 0.64
CA SER A 52 2.89 16.10 1.46
C SER A 52 1.71 15.26 0.99
N GLU A 53 1.07 14.59 1.94
CA GLU A 53 -0.13 13.80 1.72
C GLU A 53 -1.38 14.66 1.89
N THR A 54 -2.21 14.73 0.86
CA THR A 54 -3.51 15.42 0.89
C THR A 54 -4.62 14.39 0.95
N ARG A 55 -5.48 14.48 1.97
CA ARG A 55 -6.70 13.67 2.02
C ARG A 55 -7.71 14.18 1.00
N ILE A 56 -8.14 13.33 0.08
CA ILE A 56 -9.07 13.71 -1.00
C ILE A 56 -10.51 13.36 -0.62
N GLY A 57 -10.71 12.26 0.09
CA GLY A 57 -12.06 11.84 0.47
C GLY A 57 -12.07 10.53 1.24
N ASP A 58 -13.27 10.08 1.59
CA ASP A 58 -13.48 8.74 2.13
C ASP A 58 -13.54 7.67 1.02
N GLY A 59 -13.79 6.42 1.39
CA GLY A 59 -13.83 5.31 0.45
C GLY A 59 -14.95 5.40 -0.59
N ARG A 60 -15.98 6.24 -0.36
CA ARG A 60 -17.11 6.42 -1.29
C ARG A 60 -16.71 7.20 -2.53
N LEU A 61 -15.65 8.01 -2.44
CA LEU A 61 -15.03 8.69 -3.58
C LEU A 61 -14.60 7.69 -4.68
N GLY A 62 -14.34 6.44 -4.29
CA GLY A 62 -13.95 5.38 -5.21
C GLY A 62 -12.57 5.58 -5.83
N ARG A 63 -12.15 4.64 -6.69
CA ARG A 63 -10.82 4.63 -7.32
C ARG A 63 -10.63 5.73 -8.38
N ALA A 64 -11.71 6.39 -8.80
CA ALA A 64 -11.68 7.39 -9.87
C ALA A 64 -11.52 8.84 -9.37
N GLY A 65 -12.00 9.17 -8.16
CA GLY A 65 -11.97 10.56 -7.68
C GLY A 65 -10.61 11.06 -7.25
N ALA A 66 -9.78 10.21 -6.62
CA ALA A 66 -8.43 10.61 -6.19
C ALA A 66 -7.49 10.93 -7.36
N PRO A 67 -7.44 10.13 -8.46
CA PRO A 67 -6.70 10.52 -9.64
C PRO A 67 -7.23 11.78 -10.31
N GLN A 68 -8.56 11.94 -10.35
CA GLN A 68 -9.19 13.12 -10.96
C GLN A 68 -8.76 14.41 -10.26
N HIS A 69 -8.61 14.39 -8.92
CA HIS A 69 -8.07 15.54 -8.19
C HIS A 69 -6.69 15.97 -8.73
N LEU A 70 -5.74 15.05 -8.92
CA LEU A 70 -4.43 15.39 -9.49
C LEU A 70 -4.52 15.91 -10.93
N VAL A 71 -5.43 15.35 -11.73
CA VAL A 71 -5.70 15.87 -13.08
C VAL A 71 -6.22 17.31 -13.04
N ASP A 72 -7.09 17.64 -12.10
CA ASP A 72 -7.65 18.98 -11.97
C ASP A 72 -6.61 19.99 -11.45
N GLU A 73 -5.77 19.58 -10.49
CA GLU A 73 -4.59 20.36 -10.05
C GLU A 73 -3.65 20.67 -11.22
N PHE A 74 -3.40 19.69 -12.10
CA PHE A 74 -2.57 19.88 -13.30
C PHE A 74 -3.23 20.84 -14.30
N ARG A 75 -4.52 20.62 -14.61
CA ARG A 75 -5.28 21.48 -15.54
C ARG A 75 -5.37 22.93 -15.10
N THR A 76 -5.39 23.16 -13.78
CA THR A 76 -5.39 24.51 -13.20
C THR A 76 -3.98 25.09 -13.04
N GLY A 77 -2.95 24.37 -13.45
CA GLY A 77 -1.55 24.82 -13.41
C GLY A 77 -0.92 24.82 -12.02
N ARG A 78 -1.55 24.20 -11.01
CA ARG A 78 -1.03 24.14 -9.64
C ARG A 78 0.10 23.13 -9.45
N ILE A 79 0.12 22.10 -10.30
CA ILE A 79 1.19 21.09 -10.32
C ILE A 79 1.71 20.91 -11.73
N SER A 80 2.96 20.48 -11.85
CA SER A 80 3.60 20.12 -13.12
C SER A 80 3.94 18.63 -13.13
N PRO A 81 3.76 17.94 -14.28
CA PRO A 81 4.14 16.54 -14.38
C PRO A 81 5.66 16.38 -14.27
N LEU A 82 6.09 15.31 -13.61
CA LEU A 82 7.49 14.86 -13.61
C LEU A 82 7.66 13.60 -14.47
N PRO A 83 8.86 13.34 -14.99
CA PRO A 83 9.21 12.01 -15.48
C PRO A 83 8.87 10.94 -14.44
N LEU A 84 8.33 9.79 -14.85
CA LEU A 84 7.92 8.72 -13.92
C LEU A 84 9.05 8.29 -12.98
N ALA A 85 10.29 8.21 -13.51
CA ALA A 85 11.48 7.87 -12.72
C ALA A 85 11.76 8.87 -11.59
N GLU A 86 11.44 10.16 -11.80
CA GLU A 86 11.61 11.22 -10.81
C GLU A 86 10.41 11.36 -9.86
N CYS A 87 9.26 10.78 -10.24
CA CYS A 87 8.06 10.76 -9.43
C CYS A 87 8.15 9.74 -8.28
N ALA A 88 9.04 8.75 -8.39
CA ALA A 88 9.13 7.63 -7.47
C ALA A 88 9.32 8.09 -6.02
N LEU A 89 8.42 7.64 -5.14
CA LEU A 89 8.56 7.83 -3.70
C LEU A 89 9.39 6.69 -3.14
N SER A 90 10.52 7.02 -2.52
CA SER A 90 11.36 6.01 -1.89
C SER A 90 10.57 5.30 -0.78
N ALA A 91 10.37 3.99 -0.92
CA ALA A 91 10.00 3.13 0.18
C ALA A 91 11.32 2.79 0.89
N THR A 92 11.70 3.59 1.89
CA THR A 92 12.92 3.30 2.64
C THR A 92 12.71 1.99 3.38
N ALA A 93 13.42 0.93 2.99
CA ALA A 93 13.55 -0.25 3.82
C ALA A 93 14.23 0.22 5.12
N PRO A 94 13.66 -0.04 6.31
CA PRO A 94 14.29 0.40 7.54
C PRO A 94 15.67 -0.26 7.68
N ASP A 95 16.70 0.53 7.98
CA ASP A 95 17.97 0.02 8.48
C ASP A 95 17.73 -0.48 9.91
N GLY A 96 17.56 -1.80 10.04
CA GLY A 96 17.28 -2.47 11.31
C GLY A 96 15.89 -3.08 11.42
N PRO A 97 15.49 -3.56 12.61
CA PRO A 97 14.18 -4.15 12.80
C PRO A 97 13.08 -3.11 12.49
N PRO A 98 11.99 -3.50 11.83
CA PRO A 98 10.90 -2.57 11.55
C PRO A 98 10.34 -2.01 12.87
N PRO A 99 9.86 -0.74 12.87
CA PRO A 99 9.19 -0.19 14.04
C PRO A 99 7.94 -1.01 14.38
N LEU A 100 7.46 -0.91 15.61
CA LEU A 100 6.23 -1.62 16.02
C LEU A 100 5.02 -1.23 15.17
N LEU A 101 4.86 0.07 14.91
CA LEU A 101 3.76 0.66 14.16
C LEU A 101 4.27 1.29 12.86
N HIS A 102 3.45 1.26 11.83
CA HIS A 102 3.71 2.00 10.60
C HIS A 102 3.79 3.52 10.90
N PRO A 103 4.65 4.32 10.25
CA PRO A 103 4.80 5.76 10.55
C PRO A 103 3.48 6.57 10.49
N ARG A 104 2.53 6.16 9.65
CA ARG A 104 1.18 6.75 9.55
C ARG A 104 0.19 6.32 10.63
N MET A 105 0.56 5.39 11.53
CA MET A 105 -0.29 4.92 12.63
C MET A 105 -0.04 5.77 13.88
N PRO A 106 -1.09 6.38 14.47
CA PRO A 106 -0.97 7.00 15.79
C PRO A 106 -0.57 5.99 16.86
N ALA A 107 0.39 6.34 17.73
CA ALA A 107 0.86 5.50 18.83
C ALA A 107 -0.09 5.58 20.05
N THR A 108 -1.32 5.10 19.89
CA THR A 108 -2.27 4.96 21.00
C THR A 108 -2.09 3.62 21.70
N ASP A 109 -2.45 3.52 22.97
CA ASP A 109 -2.35 2.27 23.75
C ASP A 109 -3.05 1.09 23.05
N ASN A 110 -4.22 1.33 22.46
CA ASN A 110 -4.96 0.32 21.69
C ASN A 110 -4.21 -0.12 20.43
N ASN A 111 -3.59 0.81 19.69
CA ASN A 111 -2.81 0.48 18.50
C ASN A 111 -1.54 -0.29 18.86
N ILE A 112 -0.84 0.11 19.92
CA ILE A 112 0.35 -0.56 20.43
C ILE A 112 0.03 -1.98 20.88
N LYS A 113 -1.00 -2.14 21.74
CA LYS A 113 -1.47 -3.45 22.20
C LYS A 113 -1.79 -4.36 21.01
N HIS A 114 -2.57 -3.84 20.05
CA HIS A 114 -2.96 -4.63 18.91
C HIS A 114 -1.79 -4.96 17.99
N ALA A 115 -0.81 -4.07 17.81
CA ALA A 115 0.40 -4.35 17.06
C ALA A 115 1.18 -5.53 17.66
N HIS A 116 1.35 -5.58 18.98
CA HIS A 116 2.01 -6.70 19.65
C HIS A 116 1.25 -8.03 19.43
N GLU A 117 -0.07 -8.03 19.59
CA GLU A 117 -0.90 -9.21 19.32
C GLU A 117 -0.74 -9.72 17.88
N VAL A 118 -0.70 -8.80 16.92
CA VAL A 118 -0.59 -9.13 15.50
C VAL A 118 0.81 -9.62 15.14
N LEU A 119 1.87 -8.98 15.65
CA LEU A 119 3.24 -9.42 15.42
C LEU A 119 3.49 -10.83 15.99
N ALA A 120 2.99 -11.12 17.19
CA ALA A 120 3.06 -12.46 17.76
C ALA A 120 2.39 -13.50 16.85
N LYS A 121 1.21 -13.16 16.29
CA LYS A 121 0.52 -14.04 15.34
C LYS A 121 1.22 -14.15 13.99
N LEU A 122 1.82 -13.10 13.46
CA LEU A 122 2.59 -13.19 12.21
C LEU A 122 3.74 -14.20 12.35
N ALA A 123 4.44 -14.17 13.49
CA ALA A 123 5.48 -15.15 13.79
C ALA A 123 4.90 -16.58 13.82
N GLU A 124 3.76 -16.80 14.49
CA GLU A 124 3.06 -18.09 14.44
C GLU A 124 2.64 -18.47 13.01
N TYR A 125 2.34 -17.50 12.15
CA TYR A 125 1.84 -17.71 10.79
C TYR A 125 2.97 -17.78 9.75
N CYS A 126 4.23 -17.77 10.21
CA CYS A 126 5.44 -17.85 9.39
C CYS A 126 5.56 -16.70 8.36
N TRP A 127 5.24 -15.48 8.79
CA TRP A 127 5.43 -14.24 8.02
C TRP A 127 6.40 -13.32 8.74
N THR A 128 7.32 -12.71 7.98
CA THR A 128 8.25 -11.69 8.50
C THR A 128 7.81 -10.31 8.03
N PRO A 129 7.47 -9.37 8.93
CA PRO A 129 7.16 -8.01 8.53
C PRO A 129 8.42 -7.26 8.10
N LEU A 130 8.30 -6.47 7.03
CA LEU A 130 9.37 -5.58 6.54
C LEU A 130 9.10 -4.10 6.86
N GLY A 131 8.01 -3.82 7.57
CA GLY A 131 7.62 -2.51 8.07
C GLY A 131 6.72 -2.65 9.29
N GLY A 132 6.44 -1.56 9.99
CA GLY A 132 5.59 -1.61 11.18
C GLY A 132 4.13 -1.93 10.88
N TYR A 133 3.38 -2.36 11.91
CA TYR A 133 1.98 -2.74 11.75
C TYR A 133 1.14 -1.55 11.25
N PRO A 134 0.46 -1.65 10.09
CA PRO A 134 -0.27 -0.54 9.51
C PRO A 134 -1.76 -0.55 9.88
N GLY A 135 -2.21 -1.45 10.75
CA GLY A 135 -3.63 -1.72 10.96
C GLY A 135 -4.16 -2.84 10.05
N SER A 136 -5.39 -3.31 10.32
CA SER A 136 -5.90 -4.55 9.71
C SER A 136 -6.16 -4.46 8.20
N ASP A 137 -6.57 -3.28 7.72
CA ASP A 137 -7.09 -3.06 6.37
C ASP A 137 -6.15 -2.24 5.48
N ASN A 138 -4.89 -2.10 5.90
CA ASN A 138 -3.88 -1.38 5.14
C ASN A 138 -2.84 -2.34 4.55
N PRO A 139 -2.23 -1.96 3.41
CA PRO A 139 -1.08 -2.65 2.82
C PRO A 139 0.03 -2.86 3.85
N TRP A 140 0.49 -4.10 3.97
CA TRP A 140 1.64 -4.45 4.79
C TRP A 140 2.64 -5.26 3.98
N LEU A 141 3.86 -4.74 3.84
CA LEU A 141 4.95 -5.44 3.18
C LEU A 141 5.48 -6.57 4.06
N LEU A 142 5.38 -7.80 3.58
CA LEU A 142 5.79 -9.01 4.28
C LEU A 142 6.69 -9.87 3.41
N LYS A 143 7.57 -10.63 4.06
CA LYS A 143 8.33 -11.73 3.48
C LYS A 143 7.76 -13.08 3.96
N CYS A 144 7.60 -14.04 3.06
CA CYS A 144 7.25 -15.39 3.43
C CYS A 144 8.43 -16.09 4.13
N GLN A 145 8.18 -16.99 5.09
CA GLN A 145 9.25 -17.77 5.71
C GLN A 145 9.40 -19.18 5.11
N PHE A 146 8.56 -19.55 4.15
CA PHE A 146 8.67 -20.84 3.43
C PHE A 146 9.48 -20.74 2.14
N ASP A 147 9.63 -19.54 1.61
CA ASP A 147 10.40 -19.19 0.41
C ASP A 147 10.87 -17.73 0.54
N ASP A 148 11.51 -17.18 -0.50
CA ASP A 148 12.01 -15.80 -0.50
C ASP A 148 11.01 -14.76 -1.03
N TRP A 149 9.73 -15.11 -1.20
CA TRP A 149 8.74 -14.19 -1.72
C TRP A 149 8.55 -13.00 -0.78
N THR A 150 8.54 -11.81 -1.38
CA THR A 150 8.27 -10.54 -0.70
C THR A 150 7.14 -9.82 -1.44
N GLY A 151 6.17 -9.31 -0.69
CA GLY A 151 5.09 -8.51 -1.27
C GLY A 151 4.05 -8.06 -0.25
N VAL A 152 3.05 -7.36 -0.76
CA VAL A 152 2.02 -6.75 0.08
C VAL A 152 0.92 -7.77 0.42
N LYS A 153 0.54 -7.80 1.69
CA LYS A 153 -0.66 -8.48 2.21
C LYS A 153 -1.41 -7.57 3.15
N TYR A 154 -2.67 -7.93 3.43
CA TYR A 154 -3.50 -7.28 4.44
C TYR A 154 -3.63 -8.24 5.61
N TRP A 155 -3.52 -7.75 6.84
CA TRP A 155 -3.67 -8.59 8.02
C TRP A 155 -5.04 -9.30 8.05
N SER A 156 -6.09 -8.63 7.58
CA SER A 156 -7.42 -9.23 7.40
C SER A 156 -7.45 -10.43 6.43
N HIS A 157 -6.50 -10.53 5.50
CA HIS A 157 -6.37 -11.64 4.54
C HIS A 157 -5.44 -12.76 5.01
N LEU A 158 -4.63 -12.52 6.03
CA LEU A 158 -3.71 -13.52 6.59
C LEU A 158 -4.38 -14.45 7.59
N ARG A 159 -5.66 -14.20 7.91
CA ARG A 159 -6.47 -14.97 8.83
C ARG A 159 -7.79 -15.37 8.20
N GLU A 160 -8.29 -16.54 8.55
CA GLU A 160 -9.65 -16.95 8.27
C GLU A 160 -10.64 -16.16 9.12
N ARG A 161 -11.78 -15.78 8.52
CA ARG A 161 -12.80 -14.97 9.20
C ARG A 161 -13.46 -15.68 10.38
N ARG A 162 -13.65 -17.01 10.30
CA ARG A 162 -14.46 -17.78 11.25
C ARG A 162 -13.68 -18.18 12.50
N ASN A 163 -12.47 -18.72 12.32
CA ASN A 163 -11.72 -19.33 13.43
C ASN A 163 -10.44 -18.56 13.78
N ARG A 164 -10.17 -17.44 13.11
CA ARG A 164 -8.94 -16.64 13.24
C ARG A 164 -7.64 -17.42 12.98
N LEU A 165 -7.73 -18.66 12.49
CA LEU A 165 -6.60 -19.44 12.01
C LEU A 165 -5.89 -18.71 10.86
N PRO A 166 -4.60 -18.98 10.61
CA PRO A 166 -3.93 -18.47 9.42
C PRO A 166 -4.70 -18.83 8.15
N SER A 167 -4.59 -18.00 7.11
CA SER A 167 -5.04 -18.40 5.77
C SER A 167 -4.11 -19.50 5.23
N PRO A 168 -4.65 -20.64 4.75
CA PRO A 168 -3.82 -21.66 4.12
C PRO A 168 -3.35 -21.22 2.73
N ARG A 169 -4.03 -20.24 2.11
CA ARG A 169 -3.62 -19.64 0.84
C ARG A 169 -2.63 -18.50 1.11
N ARG A 170 -1.39 -18.65 0.66
CA ARG A 170 -0.31 -17.66 0.82
C ARG A 170 -0.21 -16.74 -0.39
N HIS A 171 0.93 -16.68 -1.08
CA HIS A 171 1.09 -15.98 -2.37
C HIS A 171 1.11 -17.00 -3.53
N PRO A 172 0.92 -16.54 -4.77
CA PRO A 172 1.07 -17.42 -5.94
C PRO A 172 2.45 -18.10 -5.95
N GLY A 173 2.48 -19.40 -6.25
CA GLY A 173 3.71 -20.19 -6.33
C GLY A 173 4.27 -20.69 -4.98
N CYS A 174 3.61 -20.39 -3.86
CA CYS A 174 4.01 -20.93 -2.55
C CYS A 174 3.65 -22.42 -2.40
N ILE A 175 4.09 -23.03 -1.29
CA ILE A 175 3.71 -24.38 -0.85
C ILE A 175 2.20 -24.58 -0.79
N SER A 176 1.77 -25.84 -0.89
CA SER A 176 0.35 -26.21 -0.94
C SER A 176 -0.38 -25.90 0.38
N ALA A 177 -1.71 -25.78 0.33
CA ALA A 177 -2.54 -25.54 1.51
C ALA A 177 -2.39 -26.62 2.59
N ASP A 178 -2.21 -27.88 2.19
CA ASP A 178 -2.03 -29.00 3.11
C ASP A 178 -0.66 -28.93 3.79
N GLU A 179 0.40 -28.57 3.05
CA GLU A 179 1.71 -28.33 3.65
C GLU A 179 1.71 -27.13 4.60
N VAL A 180 0.97 -26.07 4.28
CA VAL A 180 0.79 -24.92 5.19
C VAL A 180 0.15 -25.38 6.50
N ARG A 181 -0.94 -26.15 6.42
CA ARG A 181 -1.62 -26.72 7.60
C ARG A 181 -0.73 -27.65 8.38
N ALA A 182 0.09 -28.44 7.69
CA ALA A 182 1.04 -29.34 8.31
C ALA A 182 2.15 -28.57 9.04
N ARG A 183 2.71 -27.50 8.47
CA ARG A 183 3.92 -26.83 8.98
C ARG A 183 3.66 -25.71 9.98
N ILE A 184 2.51 -25.01 9.89
CA ILE A 184 2.22 -23.87 10.76
C ILE A 184 1.75 -24.33 12.16
N PRO A 185 2.39 -23.87 13.26
CA PRO A 185 2.03 -24.26 14.62
C PRO A 185 0.57 -23.99 15.00
N ALA A 186 -0.03 -22.92 14.46
CA ALA A 186 -1.39 -22.52 14.80
C ALA A 186 -2.49 -23.53 14.38
N TYR A 187 -2.22 -24.46 13.46
CA TYR A 187 -3.17 -25.54 13.10
C TYR A 187 -3.07 -26.79 13.97
N ARG A 188 -2.07 -26.87 14.86
CA ARG A 188 -1.80 -28.03 15.71
C ARG A 188 -2.25 -27.83 17.16
N LYS A 189 -2.85 -26.68 17.47
CA LYS A 189 -3.44 -26.33 18.76
C LYS A 189 -4.91 -26.72 18.76
#